data_AF-A0A3A1NM48-F1
#
_entry.id   AF-A0A3A1NM48-F1
#
_cell.length_a   1.000
_cell.length_b   1.000
_cell.length_c   1.000
_cell.angle_alpha   90.00
_cell.angle_beta   90.00
_cell.angle_gamma   90.00
#
_symmetry.space_group_name_H-M   'P 1'
#
loop_
_entity.id
_entity.type
_entity.pdbx_description
1 polymer ?
#
loop_
_entity_poly.entity_id
_entity_poly.type
_entity_poly.pdbx_seq_one_letter_code
_entity_poly.pdbx_strand_id
1 'polypeptide(L)'
;MLSEPTQFVLFDVTFTYTKQDADTATPSKSHYYVTGDMLNPNRPNDWTSPVDYRNGTVHIRIEVLEKPPGKEPTKWTLCYIPNHGQGNGYGCTSTDLYLDEGVYEKDVPMTEFWENESIIWTEGIKQMDLVIKDDSGGQGHAHKREDFEKFFPTKVRITMVQVAKGATYDPALLTN
;
A
#
# COMPACT_ATOMS: atom_id res chain seq x y z
N MET A 1 -17.66 5.06 -27.26
CA MET A 1 -17.15 4.41 -26.03
C MET A 1 -15.85 5.10 -25.70
N LEU A 2 -15.78 5.80 -24.57
CA LEU A 2 -14.50 6.29 -24.06
C LEU A 2 -13.73 5.04 -23.61
N SER A 3 -12.46 4.92 -23.99
CA SER A 3 -11.61 3.84 -23.49
C SER A 3 -11.45 3.98 -21.98
N GLU A 4 -11.69 2.92 -21.24
CA GLU A 4 -11.34 2.88 -19.81
C GLU A 4 -9.84 3.19 -19.63
N PRO A 5 -9.45 3.95 -18.60
CA PRO A 5 -8.05 4.26 -18.36
C PRO A 5 -7.26 2.95 -18.17
N THR A 6 -6.01 2.92 -18.60
CA THR A 6 -5.10 1.78 -18.40
C THR A 6 -4.22 1.93 -17.16
N GLN A 7 -4.41 3.02 -16.41
CA GLN A 7 -3.79 3.25 -15.12
C GLN A 7 -4.58 4.26 -14.30
N PHE A 8 -4.49 4.18 -12.98
CA PHE A 8 -5.11 5.14 -12.07
C PHE A 8 -4.39 5.17 -10.71
N VAL A 9 -4.40 6.34 -10.06
CA VAL A 9 -3.96 6.47 -8.66
C VAL A 9 -5.00 5.76 -7.78
N LEU A 10 -4.64 4.69 -7.09
CA LEU A 10 -5.54 4.00 -6.15
C LEU A 10 -5.73 4.83 -4.87
N PHE A 11 -4.64 5.38 -4.35
CA PHE A 11 -4.66 6.39 -3.30
C PHE A 11 -3.35 7.20 -3.33
N ASP A 12 -3.40 8.38 -2.73
CA ASP A 12 -2.25 9.24 -2.45
C ASP A 12 -2.49 9.91 -1.09
N VAL A 13 -1.82 9.42 -0.05
CA VAL A 13 -2.06 9.86 1.33
C VAL A 13 -0.77 10.33 1.97
N THR A 14 -0.84 11.47 2.65
CA THR A 14 0.24 11.97 3.50
C THR A 14 -0.19 11.94 4.95
N PHE A 15 0.61 11.32 5.81
CA PHE A 15 0.26 11.16 7.22
C PHE A 15 1.52 11.06 8.10
N THR A 16 1.38 11.53 9.34
CA THR A 16 2.32 11.21 10.43
C THR A 16 1.74 10.01 11.17
N TYR A 17 2.57 8.99 11.39
CA TYR A 17 2.20 7.78 12.09
C TYR A 17 3.00 7.64 13.38
N THR A 18 2.31 7.56 14.50
CA THR A 18 2.89 7.50 15.84
C THR A 18 2.76 6.12 16.45
N LYS A 19 3.49 5.89 17.56
CA LYS A 19 3.35 4.67 18.35
C LYS A 19 1.92 4.52 18.90
N GLN A 20 1.30 5.64 19.29
CA GLN A 20 -0.06 5.64 19.80
C GLN A 20 -1.07 5.22 18.73
N ASP A 21 -0.92 5.71 17.50
CA ASP A 21 -1.76 5.28 16.37
C ASP A 21 -1.64 3.76 16.18
N ALA A 22 -0.41 3.24 16.16
CA ALA A 22 -0.17 1.81 16.04
C ALA A 22 -0.77 0.99 17.19
N ASP A 23 -0.72 1.48 18.42
CA ASP A 23 -1.22 0.72 19.57
C ASP A 23 -2.74 0.74 19.73
N THR A 24 -3.39 1.77 19.17
CA THR A 24 -4.82 2.05 19.37
C THR A 24 -5.68 1.94 18.11
N ALA A 25 -5.07 1.71 16.94
CA ALA A 25 -5.79 1.48 15.69
C ALA A 25 -6.84 0.38 15.84
N THR A 26 -8.03 0.64 15.29
CA THR A 26 -9.17 -0.28 15.28
C THR A 26 -9.66 -0.48 13.84
N PRO A 27 -10.06 -1.70 13.44
CA PRO A 27 -10.25 -2.89 14.29
C PRO A 27 -8.97 -3.62 14.71
N SER A 28 -7.85 -3.37 14.03
CA SER A 28 -6.57 -4.05 14.31
C SER A 28 -5.45 -3.05 14.58
N LYS A 29 -4.66 -3.34 15.62
CA LYS A 29 -3.44 -2.60 15.93
C LYS A 29 -2.47 -2.61 14.75
N SER A 30 -1.56 -1.65 14.73
CA SER A 30 -0.50 -1.45 13.73
C SER A 30 -0.94 -0.90 12.38
N HIS A 31 -2.23 -0.82 12.10
CA HIS A 31 -2.75 -0.45 10.79
C HIS A 31 -3.01 1.05 10.69
N TYR A 32 -2.54 1.64 9.59
CA TYR A 32 -3.09 2.86 9.04
C TYR A 32 -4.09 2.49 7.96
N TYR A 33 -5.34 2.93 8.12
CA TYR A 33 -6.47 2.53 7.28
C TYR A 33 -6.73 3.57 6.19
N VAL A 34 -6.61 3.17 4.94
CA VAL A 34 -7.02 3.97 3.77
C VAL A 34 -8.38 3.47 3.30
N THR A 35 -9.42 4.23 3.63
CA THR A 35 -10.84 3.89 3.41
C THR A 35 -11.61 5.08 2.88
N GLY A 36 -12.84 4.84 2.40
CA GLY A 36 -13.76 5.89 1.99
C GLY A 36 -13.15 6.81 0.94
N ASP A 37 -13.20 8.11 1.20
CA ASP A 37 -12.76 9.17 0.29
C ASP A 37 -11.23 9.22 0.09
N MET A 38 -10.45 8.47 0.87
CA MET A 38 -9.00 8.33 0.66
C MET A 38 -8.66 7.34 -0.47
N LEU A 39 -9.60 6.48 -0.86
CA LEU A 39 -9.47 5.61 -2.02
C LEU A 39 -10.06 6.29 -3.24
N ASN A 40 -9.50 5.97 -4.41
CA ASN A 40 -10.06 6.41 -5.68
C ASN A 40 -11.52 5.94 -5.80
N PRO A 41 -12.49 6.87 -5.98
CA PRO A 41 -13.89 6.51 -6.11
C PRO A 41 -14.21 5.78 -7.43
N ASN A 42 -13.33 5.92 -8.43
CA ASN A 42 -13.42 5.27 -9.73
C ASN A 42 -12.59 3.98 -9.82
N ARG A 43 -12.07 3.45 -8.69
CA ARG A 43 -11.41 2.14 -8.69
C ARG A 43 -12.38 1.07 -9.24
N PRO A 44 -11.89 0.07 -9.99
CA PRO A 44 -12.76 -0.89 -10.64
C PRO A 44 -13.47 -1.80 -9.62
N ASN A 45 -14.72 -2.13 -9.94
CA ASN A 45 -15.47 -3.16 -9.24
C ASN A 45 -15.03 -4.57 -9.66
N ASP A 46 -14.53 -4.73 -10.88
CA ASP A 46 -13.90 -5.95 -11.39
C ASP A 46 -12.51 -5.58 -11.93
N TRP A 47 -11.48 -6.17 -11.32
CA TRP A 47 -10.08 -5.89 -11.63
C TRP A 47 -9.54 -6.72 -12.81
N THR A 48 -10.36 -7.60 -13.36
CA THR A 48 -10.02 -8.51 -14.46
C THR A 48 -10.66 -8.07 -15.80
N SER A 49 -11.72 -7.26 -15.74
CA SER A 49 -12.52 -6.86 -16.90
C SER A 49 -13.24 -5.54 -16.65
N PRO A 50 -13.44 -4.66 -17.66
CA PRO A 50 -12.97 -4.79 -19.05
C PRO A 50 -11.47 -4.50 -19.24
N VAL A 51 -10.82 -3.95 -18.21
CA VAL A 51 -9.37 -3.71 -18.18
C VAL A 51 -8.74 -4.65 -17.16
N ASP A 52 -7.74 -5.42 -17.60
CA ASP A 52 -7.06 -6.42 -16.77
C ASP A 52 -5.97 -5.75 -15.90
N TYR A 53 -6.36 -5.25 -14.74
CA TYR A 53 -5.44 -4.78 -13.70
C TYR A 53 -4.85 -5.92 -12.88
N ARG A 54 -5.57 -7.04 -12.73
CA ARG A 54 -5.15 -8.21 -11.96
C ARG A 54 -3.84 -8.83 -12.46
N ASN A 55 -3.58 -8.77 -13.76
CA ASN A 55 -2.32 -9.24 -14.36
C ASN A 55 -1.39 -8.08 -14.76
N GLY A 56 -1.63 -6.89 -14.20
CA GLY A 56 -0.79 -5.72 -14.36
C GLY A 56 0.22 -5.56 -13.23
N THR A 57 0.56 -4.30 -12.97
CA THR A 57 1.59 -3.88 -12.02
C THR A 57 1.03 -2.80 -11.10
N VAL A 58 1.47 -2.79 -9.85
CA VAL A 58 1.34 -1.61 -8.99
C VAL A 58 2.67 -0.86 -8.95
N HIS A 59 2.63 0.43 -9.26
CA HIS A 59 3.72 1.35 -8.97
C HIS A 59 3.50 1.95 -7.58
N ILE A 60 4.44 1.71 -6.68
CA ILE A 60 4.43 2.18 -5.29
C ILE A 60 5.46 3.28 -5.17
N ARG A 61 5.03 4.48 -4.80
CA ARG A 61 5.91 5.59 -4.41
C ARG A 61 5.74 5.87 -2.93
N ILE A 62 6.84 5.90 -2.19
CA ILE A 62 6.87 6.41 -0.82
C ILE A 62 7.86 7.56 -0.74
N GLU A 63 7.40 8.68 -0.22
CA GLU A 63 8.21 9.83 0.15
C GLU A 63 8.27 9.89 1.67
N VAL A 64 9.45 9.62 2.22
CA VAL A 64 9.75 9.66 3.65
C VAL A 64 10.12 11.09 3.99
N LEU A 65 9.18 11.80 4.60
CA LEU A 65 9.25 13.22 4.91
C LEU A 65 9.95 13.48 6.25
N GLU A 66 9.71 12.61 7.23
CA GLU A 66 10.35 12.67 8.55
C GLU A 66 10.60 11.22 9.02
N LYS A 67 11.84 10.91 9.43
CA LYS A 67 12.21 9.61 9.99
C LYS A 67 12.90 9.79 11.35
N PRO A 68 12.63 8.93 12.35
CA PRO A 68 13.38 8.97 13.60
C PRO A 68 14.88 8.75 13.40
N PRO A 69 15.73 9.33 14.26
CA PRO A 69 17.17 9.09 14.23
C PRO A 69 17.51 7.59 14.35
N GLY A 70 18.64 7.19 13.77
CA GLY A 70 19.19 5.84 13.94
C GLY A 70 19.20 4.98 12.68
N LYS A 71 18.61 5.44 11.57
CA LYS A 71 18.64 4.77 10.26
C LYS A 71 18.19 3.30 10.30
N GLU A 72 17.26 2.98 11.19
CA GLU A 72 16.74 1.61 11.30
C GLU A 72 16.01 1.22 10.02
N PRO A 73 16.29 0.05 9.41
CA PRO A 73 15.60 -0.43 8.21
C PRO A 73 14.09 -0.46 8.42
N THR A 74 13.35 0.26 7.56
CA THR A 74 11.90 0.37 7.67
C THR A 74 11.25 0.17 6.32
N LYS A 75 10.08 -0.47 6.30
CA LYS A 75 9.21 -0.57 5.13
C LYS A 75 7.75 -0.46 5.53
N TRP A 76 6.89 -0.29 4.53
CA TRP A 76 5.46 -0.38 4.69
C TRP A 76 4.92 -1.59 3.92
N THR A 77 4.23 -2.49 4.63
CA THR A 77 3.39 -3.51 4.01
C THR A 77 2.06 -2.89 3.64
N LEU A 78 1.62 -3.11 2.40
CA LEU A 78 0.44 -2.48 1.80
C LEU A 78 -0.52 -3.61 1.39
N CYS A 79 -1.62 -3.77 2.12
CA CYS A 79 -2.55 -4.87 1.95
C CYS A 79 -3.87 -4.42 1.32
N TYR A 80 -4.29 -5.14 0.29
CA TYR A 80 -5.58 -5.00 -0.38
C TYR A 80 -6.63 -5.78 0.42
N ILE A 81 -7.70 -5.09 0.82
CA ILE A 81 -8.83 -5.69 1.53
C ILE A 81 -10.02 -5.77 0.57
N PRO A 82 -10.43 -6.98 0.14
CA PRO A 82 -11.49 -7.17 -0.82
C PRO A 82 -12.87 -6.79 -0.27
N ASN A 83 -13.81 -6.53 -1.19
CA ASN A 83 -15.24 -6.56 -0.84
C ASN A 83 -15.63 -7.97 -0.36
N HIS A 84 -15.25 -8.99 -1.13
CA HIS A 84 -15.38 -10.41 -0.79
C HIS A 84 -14.04 -11.13 -0.89
N GLY A 85 -13.60 -11.67 0.23
CA GLY A 85 -12.37 -12.46 0.31
C GLY A 85 -12.65 -13.94 0.42
N GLN A 86 -11.63 -14.73 0.17
CA GLN A 86 -11.54 -16.14 0.52
C GLN A 86 -10.27 -16.39 1.34
N GLY A 87 -10.16 -17.56 1.98
CA GLY A 87 -8.98 -17.85 2.82
C GLY A 87 -8.75 -16.79 3.90
N ASN A 88 -7.57 -16.16 3.88
CA ASN A 88 -7.19 -15.12 4.84
C ASN A 88 -7.83 -13.74 4.54
N GLY A 89 -8.44 -13.57 3.36
CA GLY A 89 -9.24 -12.40 3.02
C GLY A 89 -8.46 -11.10 2.79
N TYR A 90 -7.20 -11.18 2.38
CA TYR A 90 -6.37 -10.03 1.98
C TYR A 90 -5.25 -10.48 1.05
N GLY A 91 -4.60 -9.53 0.37
CA GLY A 91 -3.37 -9.76 -0.39
C GLY A 91 -2.43 -8.57 -0.24
N CYS A 92 -1.14 -8.82 0.00
CA CYS A 92 -0.20 -7.75 0.38
C CYS A 92 1.02 -7.67 -0.52
N THR A 93 1.48 -6.44 -0.72
CA THR A 93 2.80 -6.09 -1.24
C THR A 93 3.55 -5.24 -0.20
N SER A 94 4.73 -4.70 -0.53
CA SER A 94 5.45 -3.78 0.35
C SER A 94 6.30 -2.79 -0.44
N THR A 95 6.56 -1.64 0.16
CA THR A 95 7.67 -0.78 -0.26
C THR A 95 9.00 -1.53 -0.14
N ASP A 96 10.05 -1.01 -0.78
CA ASP A 96 11.40 -1.39 -0.38
C ASP A 96 11.74 -0.85 1.01
N LEU A 97 12.85 -1.38 1.57
CA LEU A 97 13.42 -0.88 2.80
C LEU A 97 14.05 0.49 2.56
N TYR A 98 13.80 1.42 3.46
CA TYR A 98 14.46 2.72 3.50
C TYR A 98 15.17 2.93 4.84
N LEU A 99 16.29 3.66 4.77
CA LEU A 99 17.13 4.01 5.91
C LEU A 99 17.10 5.51 6.20
N ASP A 100 16.75 6.32 5.21
CA ASP A 100 16.83 7.77 5.24
C ASP A 100 15.52 8.39 4.76
N GLU A 101 15.39 9.70 4.95
CA GLU A 101 14.37 10.52 4.28
C GLU A 101 14.65 10.57 2.78
N GLY A 102 13.58 10.69 1.98
CA GLY A 102 13.69 10.72 0.52
C GLY A 102 12.56 9.98 -0.18
N VAL A 103 12.69 9.90 -1.51
CA VAL A 103 11.70 9.25 -2.38
C VAL A 103 12.22 7.88 -2.78
N TYR A 104 11.37 6.86 -2.60
CA TYR A 104 11.61 5.49 -2.99
C TYR A 104 10.45 4.98 -3.82
N GLU A 105 10.76 4.30 -4.92
CA GLU A 105 9.77 3.82 -5.88
C GLU A 105 10.02 2.35 -6.21
N LYS A 106 8.93 1.61 -6.39
CA LYS A 106 8.98 0.19 -6.71
C LYS A 106 7.77 -0.23 -7.54
N ASP A 107 8.04 -0.96 -8.61
CA ASP A 107 7.03 -1.69 -9.37
C ASP A 107 6.89 -3.12 -8.84
N VAL A 108 5.66 -3.57 -8.60
CA VAL A 108 5.37 -4.93 -8.18
C VAL A 108 4.30 -5.55 -9.07
N PRO A 109 4.58 -6.67 -9.75
CA PRO A 109 3.55 -7.41 -10.45
C PRO A 109 2.43 -7.81 -9.49
N MET A 110 1.18 -7.55 -9.87
CA MET A 110 0.02 -7.91 -9.03
C MET A 110 -0.01 -9.41 -8.72
N THR A 111 0.56 -10.25 -9.58
CA THR A 111 0.67 -11.71 -9.41
C THR A 111 1.64 -12.16 -8.32
N GLU A 112 2.51 -11.28 -7.82
CA GLU A 112 3.54 -11.61 -6.81
C GLU A 112 3.12 -11.27 -5.38
N PHE A 113 1.89 -10.81 -5.18
CA PHE A 113 1.41 -10.44 -3.86
C PHE A 113 1.34 -11.66 -2.94
N TRP A 114 1.68 -11.46 -1.68
CA TRP A 114 1.40 -12.44 -0.64
C TRP A 114 -0.12 -12.62 -0.51
N GLU A 115 -0.61 -13.85 -0.41
CA GLU A 115 -2.05 -14.15 -0.28
C GLU A 115 -2.92 -13.60 -1.42
N ASN A 116 -2.35 -13.38 -2.60
CA ASN A 116 -3.07 -12.78 -3.74
C ASN A 116 -4.37 -13.51 -4.14
N GLU A 117 -4.37 -14.84 -3.99
CA GLU A 117 -5.51 -15.69 -4.29
C GLU A 117 -6.61 -15.60 -3.20
N SER A 118 -6.35 -14.96 -2.07
CA SER A 118 -7.37 -14.70 -1.03
C SER A 118 -8.31 -13.53 -1.39
N ILE A 119 -8.11 -12.86 -2.53
CA ILE A 119 -8.93 -11.75 -3.02
C ILE A 119 -9.77 -12.21 -4.21
N ILE A 120 -11.09 -12.00 -4.14
CA ILE A 120 -11.97 -12.18 -5.30
C ILE A 120 -11.92 -10.91 -6.16
N TRP A 121 -10.95 -10.86 -7.08
CA TRP A 121 -10.63 -9.68 -7.88
C TRP A 121 -11.76 -9.21 -8.80
N THR A 122 -12.67 -10.09 -9.17
CA THR A 122 -13.89 -9.76 -9.93
C THR A 122 -14.91 -8.96 -9.13
N GLU A 123 -14.69 -8.79 -7.83
CA GLU A 123 -15.59 -8.07 -6.92
C GLU A 123 -14.91 -6.87 -6.24
N GLY A 124 -13.66 -6.59 -6.59
CA GLY A 124 -12.96 -5.37 -6.20
C GLY A 124 -12.61 -5.28 -4.71
N ILE A 125 -12.18 -4.09 -4.29
CA ILE A 125 -11.65 -3.82 -2.96
C ILE A 125 -12.39 -2.68 -2.26
N LYS A 126 -12.42 -2.73 -0.93
CA LYS A 126 -13.04 -1.70 -0.08
C LYS A 126 -12.05 -0.83 0.68
N GLN A 127 -10.82 -1.30 0.85
CA GLN A 127 -9.88 -0.72 1.81
C GLN A 127 -8.44 -1.11 1.47
N MET A 128 -7.50 -0.24 1.82
CA MET A 128 -6.08 -0.56 1.88
C MET A 128 -5.57 -0.43 3.32
N ASP A 129 -4.78 -1.41 3.74
CA ASP A 129 -4.25 -1.58 5.09
C ASP A 129 -2.74 -1.41 5.07
N LEU A 130 -2.25 -0.33 5.68
CA LEU A 130 -0.82 0.01 5.65
C LEU A 130 -0.19 -0.27 7.01
N VAL A 131 0.90 -1.04 7.02
CA VAL A 131 1.55 -1.50 8.25
C VAL A 131 3.05 -1.23 8.17
N ILE A 132 3.56 -0.39 9.06
CA ILE A 132 5.00 -0.16 9.22
C ILE A 132 5.69 -1.38 9.83
N LYS A 133 6.78 -1.82 9.19
CA LYS A 133 7.56 -2.99 9.59
C LYS A 133 9.07 -2.75 9.51
N ASP A 134 9.82 -3.57 10.25
CA ASP A 134 11.26 -3.73 10.09
C ASP A 134 11.61 -4.73 8.97
N ASP A 135 12.87 -5.16 8.91
CA ASP A 135 13.40 -6.10 7.93
C ASP A 135 13.22 -7.59 8.29
N SER A 136 12.65 -7.91 9.46
CA SER A 136 12.45 -9.29 9.94
C SER A 136 11.26 -10.03 9.29
N GLY A 137 10.61 -9.40 8.31
CA GLY A 137 9.57 -10.03 7.49
C GLY A 137 8.17 -10.00 8.13
N GLY A 138 7.47 -11.13 8.11
CA GLY A 138 6.06 -11.21 8.48
C GLY A 138 5.75 -10.76 9.92
N GLN A 139 6.67 -11.05 10.85
CA GLN A 139 6.55 -10.72 12.29
C GLN A 139 7.09 -9.33 12.65
N GLY A 140 7.66 -8.60 11.68
CA GLY A 140 8.40 -7.36 11.88
C GLY A 140 7.57 -6.13 12.24
N HIS A 141 6.44 -6.27 12.92
CA HIS A 141 5.60 -5.13 13.30
C HIS A 141 6.37 -4.19 14.23
N ALA A 142 6.72 -2.99 13.73
CA ALA A 142 7.61 -2.07 14.44
C ALA A 142 7.08 -1.67 15.83
N HIS A 143 5.75 -1.57 16.00
CA HIS A 143 5.14 -1.22 17.28
C HIS A 143 5.33 -2.28 18.39
N LYS A 144 5.75 -3.50 18.03
CA LYS A 144 6.04 -4.58 18.99
C LYS A 144 7.51 -4.64 19.41
N ARG A 145 8.39 -3.90 18.74
CA ARG A 145 9.81 -3.88 19.10
C ARG A 145 10.03 -3.19 20.44
N GLU A 146 11.06 -3.61 21.16
CA GLU A 146 11.49 -2.96 22.40
C GLU A 146 12.02 -1.54 22.13
N ASP A 147 12.69 -1.34 20.99
CA ASP A 147 13.26 -0.07 20.51
C ASP A 147 12.37 0.61 19.45
N PHE A 148 11.05 0.59 19.67
CA PHE A 148 10.06 1.12 18.72
C PHE A 148 10.29 2.61 18.38
N GLU A 149 10.94 3.39 19.24
CA GLU A 149 11.26 4.80 19.03
C GLU A 149 12.11 5.06 17.78
N LYS A 150 12.77 4.03 17.24
CA LYS A 150 13.48 4.11 15.95
C LYS A 150 12.56 4.16 14.73
N PHE A 151 11.27 3.88 14.91
CA PHE A 151 10.26 3.82 13.85
C PHE A 151 9.16 4.88 14.01
N PHE A 152 8.99 5.44 15.21
CA PHE A 152 7.93 6.38 15.50
C PHE A 152 8.46 7.67 16.17
N PRO A 153 7.87 8.84 15.86
CA PRO A 153 6.92 9.07 14.78
C PRO A 153 7.63 9.06 13.41
N THR A 154 6.93 8.59 12.38
CA THR A 154 7.39 8.69 10.98
C THR A 154 6.34 9.45 10.17
N LYS A 155 6.76 10.36 9.30
CA LYS A 155 5.85 11.05 8.37
C LYS A 155 6.17 10.66 6.95
N VAL A 156 5.15 10.22 6.21
CA VAL A 156 5.29 9.72 4.84
C VAL A 156 4.16 10.22 3.96
N ARG A 157 4.44 10.34 2.66
CA ARG A 157 3.44 10.33 1.60
C ARG A 157 3.57 9.01 0.85
N ILE A 158 2.50 8.21 0.80
CA ILE A 158 2.47 6.96 0.06
C ILE A 158 1.44 7.10 -1.06
N THR A 159 1.88 6.80 -2.27
CA THR A 159 1.05 6.80 -3.47
C THR A 159 1.14 5.42 -4.12
N MET A 160 -0.02 4.85 -4.47
CA MET A 160 -0.10 3.61 -5.23
C MET A 160 -0.84 3.86 -6.53
N VAL A 161 -0.20 3.52 -7.65
CA VAL A 161 -0.77 3.64 -9.00
C VAL A 161 -0.93 2.25 -9.59
N GLN A 162 -2.15 1.90 -9.97
CA GLN A 162 -2.42 0.65 -10.67
C GLN A 162 -2.22 0.85 -12.15
N VAL A 163 -1.53 -0.10 -12.78
CA VAL A 163 -1.23 -0.11 -14.21
C VAL A 163 -1.72 -1.42 -14.79
N ALA A 164 -2.57 -1.35 -15.81
CA ALA A 164 -3.15 -2.50 -16.45
C ALA A 164 -2.11 -3.37 -17.17
N LYS A 165 -2.44 -4.64 -17.38
CA LYS A 165 -1.63 -5.58 -18.14
C LYS A 165 -1.25 -4.99 -19.51
N GLY A 166 0.05 -4.98 -19.79
CA GLY A 166 0.60 -4.50 -21.07
C GLY A 166 0.64 -2.97 -21.21
N ALA A 167 0.15 -2.21 -20.23
CA ALA A 167 0.35 -0.78 -20.16
C ALA A 167 1.71 -0.43 -19.50
N THR A 168 2.14 0.80 -19.69
CA THR A 168 3.34 1.36 -19.07
C THR A 168 2.92 2.45 -18.09
N TYR A 169 3.57 2.48 -16.94
CA TYR A 169 3.38 3.54 -15.95
C TYR A 169 3.71 4.92 -16.53
N ASP A 170 2.83 5.90 -16.33
CA ASP A 170 3.08 7.32 -16.67
C ASP A 170 3.19 8.17 -15.39
N PRO A 171 4.36 8.73 -15.09
CA PRO A 171 4.56 9.56 -13.89
C PRO A 171 3.80 10.89 -13.94
N ALA A 172 3.27 11.32 -15.10
CA ALA A 172 2.46 12.53 -15.22
C ALA A 172 1.17 12.48 -14.38
N LEU A 173 0.74 11.31 -13.92
CA LEU A 173 -0.36 11.19 -12.96
C LEU A 173 -0.03 11.71 -11.56
N LEU A 174 1.26 11.84 -11.22
CA LEU A 174 1.70 12.29 -9.90
C LEU A 174 2.06 13.78 -9.85
N THR A 175 2.04 14.47 -11.00
CA THR A 175 2.26 15.92 -11.04
C THR A 175 1.00 16.66 -10.63
N ASN A 176 0.95 17.07 -9.37
CA ASN A 176 0.13 18.19 -8.90
C ASN A 176 1.00 19.45 -8.81
#